data_AF-A0A1E4G3L5-F1
#
_entry.id   AF-A0A1E4G3L5-F1
#
_cell.length_a   1.000
_cell.length_b   1.000
_cell.length_c   1.000
_cell.angle_alpha   90.00
_cell.angle_beta   90.00
_cell.angle_gamma   90.00
#
_symmetry.space_group_name_H-M   'P 1'
#
loop_
_entity.id
_entity.type
_entity.pdbx_description
1 polymer ?
#
loop_
_entity_poly.entity_id
_entity_poly.type
_entity_poly.pdbx_seq_one_letter_code
_entity_poly.pdbx_strand_id
1 'polypeptide(L)'
;MIVALLNQKGGVGKTTLALHLAGQWAAEGKHVTLIDADPQGSALDWSQQRSREGLPRLFGVVGLARDTLHREAPELARGADHVVIDGPPRVAGLMRSALLAADLVLIPVQPSPLDGWASAEMLALLAEARIYRPQLVARFVLNRCAARTVIARETAETLADHDPPLLSATIGQRVAFANMAQSGRLVIEADHDSMAAREIAAFAGEVRRLAP
;
A
#
# COMPACT_ATOMS: atom_id res chain seq x y z
N MET A 1 -12.56 4.88 5.91
CA MET A 1 -11.94 5.01 4.56
C MET A 1 -11.28 3.69 4.19
N ILE A 2 -11.42 3.24 2.94
CA ILE A 2 -10.77 2.03 2.39
C ILE A 2 -9.64 2.45 1.43
N VAL A 3 -8.40 2.06 1.73
CA VAL A 3 -7.21 2.33 0.89
C VAL A 3 -6.62 1.04 0.37
N ALA A 4 -6.48 0.90 -0.94
CA ALA A 4 -5.92 -0.30 -1.57
C ALA A 4 -4.55 -0.05 -2.17
N LEU A 5 -3.59 -0.93 -1.90
CA LEU A 5 -2.27 -0.92 -2.52
C LEU A 5 -2.22 -1.93 -3.65
N LEU A 6 -2.26 -1.43 -4.89
CA LEU A 6 -2.47 -2.25 -6.09
C LEU A 6 -1.38 -2.03 -7.13
N ASN A 7 -0.84 -3.12 -7.66
CA ASN A 7 0.01 -3.12 -8.85
C ASN A 7 0.15 -4.57 -9.35
N GLN A 8 0.01 -4.76 -10.66
CA GLN A 8 0.23 -6.04 -11.34
C GLN A 8 1.66 -6.57 -11.13
N LYS A 9 2.64 -5.67 -11.02
CA LYS A 9 4.05 -6.06 -10.81
C LYS A 9 4.26 -6.57 -9.38
N GLY A 10 4.89 -7.75 -9.27
CA GLY A 10 5.37 -8.28 -8.01
C GLY A 10 6.60 -7.51 -7.50
N GLY A 11 6.83 -7.50 -6.18
CA GLY A 11 8.05 -6.93 -5.60
C GLY A 11 8.13 -5.40 -5.54
N VAL A 12 7.10 -4.65 -5.98
CA VAL A 12 7.06 -3.17 -5.86
C VAL A 12 6.77 -2.66 -4.44
N GLY A 13 6.61 -3.56 -3.47
CA GLY A 13 6.46 -3.24 -2.04
C GLY A 13 5.03 -2.94 -1.57
N LYS A 14 4.01 -3.53 -2.19
CA LYS A 14 2.59 -3.41 -1.77
C LYS A 14 2.41 -3.78 -0.29
N THR A 15 2.72 -5.01 0.09
CA THR A 15 2.64 -5.49 1.48
C THR A 15 3.43 -4.62 2.45
N THR A 16 4.65 -4.22 2.09
CA THR A 16 5.48 -3.36 2.94
C THR A 16 4.78 -2.04 3.21
N LEU A 17 4.31 -1.34 2.17
CA LEU A 17 3.62 -0.06 2.34
C LEU A 17 2.26 -0.23 3.04
N ALA A 18 1.56 -1.33 2.82
CA ALA A 18 0.26 -1.62 3.45
C ALA A 18 0.42 -1.77 4.97
N LEU A 19 1.37 -2.60 5.39
CA LEU A 19 1.71 -2.82 6.81
C LEU A 19 2.16 -1.53 7.50
N HIS A 20 3.00 -0.74 6.83
CA HIS A 20 3.53 0.50 7.41
C HIS A 20 2.47 1.61 7.47
N LEU A 21 1.61 1.73 6.46
CA LEU A 21 0.48 2.66 6.49
C LEU A 21 -0.48 2.31 7.63
N ALA A 22 -0.85 1.03 7.75
CA ALA A 22 -1.73 0.56 8.81
C ALA A 22 -1.12 0.79 10.20
N GLY A 23 0.17 0.48 10.36
CA GLY A 23 0.88 0.69 11.61
C GLY A 23 1.05 2.16 11.99
N GLN A 24 1.31 3.04 11.02
CA GLN A 24 1.39 4.49 11.26
C GLN A 24 0.06 5.03 11.75
N TRP A 25 -1.05 4.67 11.11
CA TRP A 25 -2.39 5.08 11.57
C TRP A 25 -2.77 4.48 12.93
N ALA A 26 -2.39 3.22 13.19
CA ALA A 26 -2.58 2.61 14.51
C ALA A 26 -1.79 3.34 15.60
N ALA A 27 -0.53 3.74 15.33
CA ALA A 27 0.29 4.54 16.23
C ALA A 27 -0.31 5.93 16.49
N GLU A 28 -1.09 6.46 15.54
CA GLU A 28 -1.87 7.69 15.67
C GLU A 28 -3.25 7.48 16.34
N GLY A 29 -3.48 6.31 16.94
CA GLY A 29 -4.67 5.98 17.72
C GLY A 29 -5.89 5.58 16.88
N LYS A 30 -5.73 5.28 15.59
CA LYS A 30 -6.83 4.84 14.73
C LYS A 30 -7.09 3.34 14.83
N HIS A 31 -8.35 2.96 14.77
CA HIS A 31 -8.75 1.56 14.60
C HIS A 31 -8.56 1.15 13.14
N VAL A 32 -7.55 0.32 12.87
CA VAL A 32 -7.19 -0.10 11.51
C VAL A 32 -7.42 -1.59 11.33
N THR A 33 -7.96 -1.96 10.17
CA THR A 33 -7.97 -3.35 9.68
C THR A 33 -7.20 -3.44 8.38
N LEU A 34 -6.23 -4.35 8.31
CA LEU A 34 -5.56 -4.71 7.07
C LEU A 34 -6.17 -5.99 6.49
N ILE A 35 -6.59 -5.93 5.25
CA ILE A 35 -7.08 -7.07 4.48
C ILE A 35 -5.94 -7.54 3.58
N ASP A 36 -5.48 -8.77 3.81
CA ASP A 36 -4.56 -9.47 2.94
C ASP A 36 -5.35 -10.13 1.80
N ALA A 37 -5.39 -9.47 0.65
CA ALA A 37 -6.06 -9.97 -0.55
C ALA A 37 -5.09 -10.68 -1.50
N ASP A 38 -3.84 -10.89 -1.10
CA ASP A 38 -2.86 -11.66 -1.85
C ASP A 38 -2.97 -13.15 -1.47
N PRO A 39 -3.21 -14.07 -2.43
CA PRO A 39 -3.13 -15.50 -2.17
C PRO A 39 -1.80 -15.97 -1.54
N GLN A 40 -0.72 -15.20 -1.67
CA GLN A 40 0.56 -15.48 -1.00
C GLN A 40 0.53 -15.20 0.51
N GLY A 41 -0.43 -14.43 1.03
CA GLY A 41 -0.62 -14.25 2.47
C GLY A 41 0.51 -13.53 3.20
N SER A 42 1.27 -12.67 2.51
CA SER A 42 2.48 -12.05 3.09
C SER A 42 2.19 -11.16 4.30
N ALA A 43 1.04 -10.46 4.33
CA ALA A 43 0.68 -9.63 5.48
C ALA A 43 0.17 -10.48 6.66
N LEU A 44 -0.55 -11.57 6.37
CA LEU A 44 -0.93 -12.57 7.38
C LEU A 44 0.30 -13.23 8.02
N ASP A 45 1.28 -13.63 7.21
CA ASP A 45 2.52 -14.22 7.69
C ASP A 45 3.29 -13.26 8.58
N TRP A 46 3.36 -11.97 8.22
CA TRP A 46 3.92 -10.94 9.10
C TRP A 46 3.18 -10.85 10.44
N SER A 47 1.84 -10.89 10.44
CA SER A 47 1.03 -10.84 11.67
C SER A 47 1.23 -12.08 12.55
N GLN A 48 1.40 -13.25 11.93
CA GLN A 48 1.73 -14.49 12.63
C GLN A 48 3.13 -14.42 13.24
N GLN A 49 4.12 -13.95 12.48
CA GLN A 49 5.48 -13.77 12.98
C GLN A 49 5.50 -12.80 14.17
N ARG A 50 4.79 -11.68 14.08
CA ARG A 50 4.64 -10.72 15.18
C ARG A 50 4.11 -11.40 16.45
N SER A 51 3.12 -12.29 16.31
CA SER A 51 2.53 -13.03 17.42
C SER A 51 3.52 -14.05 18.01
N ARG A 52 4.33 -14.72 17.17
CA ARG A 52 5.39 -15.65 17.63
C ARG A 52 6.48 -14.94 18.43
N GLU A 53 6.78 -13.69 18.08
CA GLU A 53 7.72 -12.83 18.81
C GLU A 53 7.13 -12.26 20.12
N GLY A 54 5.87 -12.60 20.46
CA GLY A 54 5.21 -12.12 21.67
C GLY A 54 4.89 -10.63 21.65
N LEU A 55 4.88 -10.00 20.48
CA LEU A 55 4.61 -8.57 20.33
C LEU A 55 3.10 -8.29 20.36
N PRO A 56 2.67 -7.17 20.97
CA PRO A 56 1.25 -6.80 21.01
C PRO A 56 0.73 -6.52 19.60
N ARG A 57 -0.53 -6.88 19.34
CA ARG A 57 -1.21 -6.59 18.06
C ARG A 57 -1.38 -5.08 17.90
N LEU A 58 -0.90 -4.53 16.78
CA LEU A 58 -1.06 -3.11 16.45
C LEU A 58 -2.40 -2.83 15.75
N PHE A 59 -2.80 -3.71 14.83
CA PHE A 59 -4.03 -3.61 14.05
C PHE A 59 -4.51 -5.02 13.67
N GLY A 60 -5.77 -5.15 13.25
CA GLY A 60 -6.32 -6.42 12.78
C GLY A 60 -5.76 -6.78 11.40
N VAL A 61 -5.39 -8.04 11.17
CA VAL A 61 -5.05 -8.56 9.84
C VAL A 61 -6.00 -9.70 9.49
N VAL A 62 -6.66 -9.60 8.34
CA VAL A 62 -7.68 -10.55 7.88
C VAL A 62 -7.31 -11.04 6.48
N GLY A 63 -7.32 -12.37 6.28
CA GLY A 63 -7.11 -12.98 4.98
C GLY A 63 -8.38 -13.00 4.15
N LEU A 64 -8.37 -12.34 2.99
CA LEU A 64 -9.53 -12.27 2.11
C LEU A 64 -9.17 -12.14 0.62
N ALA A 65 -8.46 -13.14 0.11
CA ALA A 65 -8.18 -13.27 -1.32
C ALA A 65 -9.40 -13.84 -2.09
N ARG A 66 -10.50 -13.07 -2.15
CA ARG A 66 -11.74 -13.43 -2.87
C ARG A 66 -12.18 -12.36 -3.87
N ASP A 67 -12.71 -12.78 -5.02
CA ASP A 67 -13.24 -11.86 -6.04
C ASP A 67 -14.50 -11.11 -5.57
N THR A 68 -15.06 -11.49 -4.42
CA THR A 68 -16.13 -10.80 -3.69
C THR A 68 -15.65 -9.73 -2.71
N LEU A 69 -14.36 -9.41 -2.65
CA LEU A 69 -13.78 -8.41 -1.73
C LEU A 69 -14.53 -7.07 -1.70
N HIS A 70 -15.02 -6.56 -2.84
CA HIS A 70 -15.85 -5.34 -2.92
C HIS A 70 -17.14 -5.37 -2.10
N ARG A 71 -17.64 -6.54 -1.73
CA ARG A 71 -18.83 -6.71 -0.86
C ARG A 71 -18.46 -6.83 0.61
N GLU A 72 -17.32 -7.43 0.90
CA GLU A 72 -16.91 -7.80 2.26
C GLU A 72 -16.06 -6.69 2.93
N ALA A 73 -15.21 -5.99 2.17
CA ALA A 73 -14.40 -4.89 2.69
C ALA A 73 -15.24 -3.73 3.26
N PRO A 74 -16.38 -3.32 2.66
CA PRO A 74 -17.27 -2.32 3.27
C PRO A 74 -17.89 -2.76 4.60
N GLU A 75 -18.16 -4.06 4.77
CA GLU A 75 -18.66 -4.59 6.05
C GLU A 75 -17.61 -4.45 7.14
N LEU A 76 -16.35 -4.81 6.84
CA LEU A 76 -15.21 -4.64 7.74
C LEU A 76 -14.94 -3.17 8.06
N ALA A 77 -15.16 -2.28 7.10
CA ALA A 77 -14.99 -0.84 7.28
C ALA A 77 -15.98 -0.23 8.28
N ARG A 78 -17.12 -0.87 8.60
CA ARG A 78 -18.04 -0.34 9.62
C ARG A 78 -17.47 -0.37 11.04
N GLY A 79 -16.51 -1.25 11.31
CA GLY A 79 -15.89 -1.41 12.63
C GLY A 79 -14.52 -0.76 12.77
N ALA A 80 -14.03 -0.07 11.74
CA ALA A 80 -12.69 0.49 11.68
C ALA A 80 -12.72 1.94 11.16
N ASP A 81 -11.82 2.78 11.66
CA ASP A 81 -11.61 4.13 11.09
C ASP A 81 -11.05 4.00 9.66
N HIS A 82 -10.12 3.05 9.49
CA HIS A 82 -9.44 2.80 8.23
C HIS A 82 -9.34 1.31 7.92
N VAL A 83 -9.52 0.98 6.63
CA VAL A 83 -9.22 -0.33 6.07
C VAL A 83 -8.09 -0.18 5.06
N VAL A 84 -7.07 -1.02 5.16
CA VAL A 84 -5.98 -1.10 4.19
C VAL A 84 -6.08 -2.44 3.47
N ILE A 85 -6.12 -2.43 2.13
CA ILE A 85 -6.12 -3.65 1.32
C ILE A 85 -4.70 -3.84 0.75
N ASP A 86 -4.05 -4.94 1.11
CA ASP A 86 -2.85 -5.43 0.43
C ASP A 86 -3.26 -6.28 -0.77
N GLY A 87 -3.13 -5.74 -1.98
CA GLY A 87 -3.65 -6.39 -3.19
C GLY A 87 -2.70 -7.43 -3.79
N PRO A 88 -3.24 -8.42 -4.51
CA PRO A 88 -2.45 -9.47 -5.16
C PRO A 88 -1.64 -8.96 -6.37
N PRO A 89 -0.52 -9.61 -6.72
CA PRO A 89 0.09 -9.47 -8.03
C PRO A 89 -0.70 -10.27 -9.09
N ARG A 90 -0.90 -9.69 -10.28
CA ARG A 90 -1.36 -10.38 -11.52
C ARG A 90 -2.73 -11.09 -11.50
N VAL A 91 -3.50 -11.04 -10.40
CA VAL A 91 -4.84 -11.66 -10.35
C VAL A 91 -5.93 -10.62 -10.68
N ALA A 92 -6.31 -10.51 -11.95
CA ALA A 92 -7.21 -9.47 -12.45
C ALA A 92 -8.58 -9.41 -11.74
N GLY A 93 -9.18 -10.56 -11.41
CA GLY A 93 -10.47 -10.62 -10.70
C GLY A 93 -10.41 -9.97 -9.30
N LEU A 94 -9.38 -10.33 -8.52
CA LEU A 94 -9.14 -9.76 -7.21
C LEU A 94 -8.78 -8.27 -7.27
N MET A 95 -7.95 -7.87 -8.23
CA MET A 95 -7.61 -6.47 -8.43
C MET A 95 -8.84 -5.62 -8.75
N ARG A 96 -9.73 -6.08 -9.63
CA ARG A 96 -11.00 -5.40 -9.91
C ARG A 96 -11.87 -5.30 -8.67
N SER A 97 -11.96 -6.37 -7.89
CA SER A 97 -12.72 -6.36 -6.64
C SER A 97 -12.14 -5.35 -5.63
N ALA A 98 -10.81 -5.28 -5.49
CA ALA A 98 -10.16 -4.30 -4.63
C ALA A 98 -10.37 -2.85 -5.11
N LEU A 99 -10.32 -2.61 -6.43
CA LEU A 99 -10.61 -1.30 -7.03
C LEU A 99 -12.05 -0.86 -6.73
N LEU A 100 -13.03 -1.76 -6.84
CA LEU A 100 -14.43 -1.46 -6.55
C LEU A 100 -14.71 -1.28 -5.05
N ALA A 101 -13.87 -1.84 -4.18
CA ALA A 101 -13.94 -1.67 -2.72
C ALA A 101 -13.37 -0.33 -2.25
N ALA A 102 -12.35 0.20 -2.94
CA ALA A 102 -11.52 1.28 -2.42
C ALA A 102 -12.15 2.67 -2.60
N ASP A 103 -11.83 3.56 -1.66
CA ASP A 103 -12.02 5.00 -1.79
C ASP A 103 -10.78 5.65 -2.42
N LEU A 104 -9.60 5.12 -2.06
CA LEU A 104 -8.30 5.54 -2.56
C LEU A 104 -7.44 4.34 -2.97
N VAL A 105 -6.86 4.41 -4.16
CA VAL A 105 -5.91 3.41 -4.68
C VAL A 105 -4.52 4.01 -4.73
N LEU A 106 -3.59 3.36 -4.05
CA LEU A 106 -2.17 3.67 -4.11
C LEU A 106 -1.51 2.65 -5.05
N ILE A 107 -0.74 3.13 -6.01
CA ILE A 107 -0.06 2.31 -7.00
C ILE A 107 1.46 2.43 -6.76
N PRO A 108 2.06 1.53 -5.99
CA PRO A 108 3.50 1.57 -5.74
C PRO A 108 4.26 1.28 -7.02
N VAL A 109 5.23 2.12 -7.35
CA VAL A 109 6.06 1.98 -8.55
C VAL A 109 7.53 2.07 -8.15
N GLN A 110 8.36 1.23 -8.75
CA GLN A 110 9.81 1.25 -8.50
C GLN A 110 10.50 1.97 -9.66
N PRO A 111 11.42 2.92 -9.41
CA PRO A 111 12.26 3.48 -10.45
C PRO A 111 13.02 2.38 -11.19
N SER A 112 12.86 2.32 -12.51
CA SER A 112 13.50 1.32 -13.35
C SER A 112 13.69 1.87 -14.76
N PRO A 113 14.87 1.68 -15.39
CA PRO A 113 15.12 2.12 -16.76
C PRO A 113 14.44 1.24 -17.82
N LEU A 114 13.96 0.04 -17.46
CA LEU A 114 13.44 -0.97 -18.40
C LEU A 114 11.94 -1.23 -18.26
N ASP A 115 11.29 -0.65 -17.26
CA ASP A 115 9.89 -0.91 -16.98
C ASP A 115 9.07 0.35 -17.22
N GLY A 116 8.03 0.24 -18.05
CA GLY A 116 6.90 1.16 -17.96
C GLY A 116 6.45 1.18 -16.49
N TRP A 117 6.68 2.31 -15.82
CA TRP A 117 6.61 2.47 -14.37
C TRP A 117 5.21 2.16 -13.82
N ALA A 118 4.17 2.28 -14.65
CA ALA A 118 2.85 1.71 -14.44
C ALA A 118 2.59 0.63 -15.49
N SER A 119 2.07 -0.54 -15.07
CA SER A 119 1.53 -1.48 -16.05
C SER A 119 0.35 -0.81 -16.75
N ALA A 120 0.38 -0.72 -18.08
CA ALA A 120 -0.76 -0.24 -18.88
C ALA A 120 -2.05 -0.99 -18.52
N GLU A 121 -1.94 -2.25 -18.10
CA GLU A 121 -3.06 -3.07 -17.62
C GLU A 121 -3.61 -2.56 -16.29
N MET A 122 -2.76 -2.08 -15.37
CA MET A 122 -3.22 -1.45 -14.12
C MET A 122 -4.02 -0.17 -14.40
N LEU A 123 -3.53 0.65 -15.33
CA LEU A 123 -4.23 1.87 -15.75
C LEU A 123 -5.56 1.57 -16.45
N ALA A 124 -5.59 0.55 -17.31
CA ALA A 124 -6.82 0.09 -17.95
C ALA A 124 -7.84 -0.41 -16.91
N LEU A 125 -7.42 -1.23 -15.95
CA LEU A 125 -8.28 -1.70 -14.86
C LEU A 125 -8.81 -0.55 -13.99
N LEU A 126 -7.97 0.45 -13.70
CA LEU A 126 -8.39 1.65 -12.96
C LEU A 126 -9.43 2.45 -13.75
N ALA A 127 -9.21 2.64 -15.06
CA ALA A 127 -10.16 3.33 -15.94
C ALA A 127 -11.51 2.60 -15.99
N GLU A 128 -11.50 1.27 -16.14
CA GLU A 128 -12.70 0.43 -16.07
C GLU A 128 -13.42 0.57 -14.72
N ALA A 129 -12.68 0.54 -13.60
CA ALA A 129 -13.27 0.69 -12.27
C ALA A 129 -13.90 2.07 -12.06
N ARG A 130 -13.29 3.14 -12.60
CA ARG A 130 -13.81 4.51 -12.53
C ARG A 130 -15.14 4.69 -13.27
N ILE A 131 -15.49 3.82 -14.23
CA ILE A 131 -16.83 3.81 -14.86
C ILE A 131 -17.91 3.53 -13.80
N TYR A 132 -17.63 2.63 -12.86
CA TYR A 132 -18.55 2.27 -11.77
C TYR A 132 -18.34 3.10 -10.50
N ARG A 133 -17.13 3.64 -10.31
CA ARG A 133 -16.73 4.46 -9.16
C ARG A 133 -16.05 5.76 -9.61
N PRO A 134 -16.80 6.74 -10.13
CA PRO A 134 -16.23 8.00 -10.61
C PRO A 134 -15.49 8.80 -9.52
N GLN A 135 -15.82 8.57 -8.25
CA GLN A 135 -15.17 9.18 -7.08
C GLN A 135 -13.88 8.48 -6.65
N LEU A 136 -13.47 7.37 -7.28
CA LEU A 136 -12.28 6.62 -6.90
C LEU A 136 -11.02 7.45 -7.14
N VAL A 137 -10.38 7.83 -6.04
CA VAL A 137 -9.10 8.55 -6.07
C VAL A 137 -7.98 7.54 -6.30
N ALA A 138 -7.00 7.90 -7.11
CA ALA A 138 -5.81 7.09 -7.30
C ALA A 138 -4.55 7.95 -7.27
N ARG A 139 -3.44 7.38 -6.81
CA ARG A 139 -2.11 8.01 -6.77
C ARG A 139 -1.00 7.01 -7.06
N PHE A 140 0.02 7.44 -7.79
CA PHE A 140 1.29 6.71 -7.80
C PHE A 140 2.08 6.98 -6.52
N VAL A 141 2.85 5.97 -6.10
CA VAL A 141 3.77 6.10 -4.97
C VAL A 141 5.14 5.59 -5.41
N LEU A 142 6.12 6.48 -5.50
CA LEU A 142 7.49 6.06 -5.78
C LEU A 142 8.06 5.32 -4.57
N ASN A 143 8.40 4.06 -4.77
CA ASN A 143 8.91 3.16 -3.75
C ASN A 143 10.25 2.57 -4.16
N ARG A 144 11.03 2.14 -3.17
CA ARG A 144 12.38 1.57 -3.34
C ARG A 144 13.29 2.52 -4.13
N CYS A 145 13.20 3.82 -3.86
CA CYS A 145 14.04 4.82 -4.50
C CYS A 145 15.48 4.68 -4.02
N ALA A 146 16.39 4.30 -4.91
CA ALA A 146 17.82 4.34 -4.62
C ALA A 146 18.27 5.79 -4.42
N ALA A 147 19.01 6.03 -3.34
CA ALA A 147 19.40 7.37 -2.93
C ALA A 147 20.18 8.10 -4.02
N ARG A 148 19.77 9.35 -4.31
CA ARG A 148 20.46 10.27 -5.24
C ARG A 148 20.65 9.72 -6.66
N THR A 149 19.75 8.86 -7.14
CA THR A 149 19.85 8.33 -8.50
C THR A 149 19.10 9.21 -9.50
N VAL A 150 19.70 9.40 -10.68
CA VAL A 150 19.07 10.09 -11.82
C VAL A 150 17.76 9.39 -12.21
N ILE A 151 17.76 8.06 -12.20
CA ILE A 151 16.59 7.24 -12.56
C ILE A 151 15.37 7.55 -11.68
N ALA A 152 15.54 7.73 -10.36
CA ALA A 152 14.42 8.08 -9.48
C ALA A 152 13.83 9.46 -9.83
N ARG A 153 14.68 10.42 -10.17
CA ARG A 153 14.26 11.77 -10.58
C ARG A 153 13.54 11.73 -11.93
N GLU A 154 14.11 11.08 -12.93
CA GLU A 154 13.49 10.93 -14.26
C GLU A 154 12.13 10.21 -14.18
N THR A 155 12.03 9.19 -13.31
CA THR A 155 10.77 8.49 -13.07
C THR A 155 9.73 9.44 -12.45
N ALA A 156 10.13 10.27 -11.47
CA ALA A 156 9.26 11.27 -10.87
C ALA A 156 8.79 12.33 -11.86
N GLU A 157 9.72 12.85 -12.68
CA GLU A 157 9.42 13.84 -13.72
C GLU A 157 8.45 13.28 -14.76
N THR A 158 8.66 12.03 -15.19
CA THR A 158 7.74 11.37 -16.13
C THR A 158 6.34 11.25 -15.50
N LEU A 159 6.28 10.80 -14.25
CA LEU A 159 5.03 10.59 -13.49
C LEU A 159 4.30 11.87 -13.09
N ALA A 160 4.95 13.03 -13.13
CA ALA A 160 4.39 14.28 -12.65
C ALA A 160 3.13 14.69 -13.43
N ASP A 161 3.09 14.39 -14.73
CA ASP A 161 2.00 14.78 -15.64
C ASP A 161 1.00 13.64 -15.93
N HIS A 162 1.13 12.49 -15.26
CA HIS A 162 0.22 11.36 -15.45
C HIS A 162 -1.04 11.45 -14.56
N ASP A 163 -2.16 10.88 -15.04
CA ASP A 163 -3.30 10.49 -14.21
C ASP A 163 -3.25 8.96 -14.00
N PRO A 164 -3.16 8.48 -12.75
CA PRO A 164 -3.19 9.24 -11.49
C PRO A 164 -1.90 10.03 -11.19
N PRO A 165 -1.99 11.16 -10.46
CA PRO A 165 -0.80 11.94 -10.12
C PRO A 165 0.06 11.23 -9.06
N LEU A 166 1.34 11.56 -9.03
CA LEU A 166 2.32 11.06 -8.08
C LEU A 166 2.17 11.72 -6.70
N LEU A 167 2.33 10.94 -5.62
CA LEU A 167 2.49 11.49 -4.27
C LEU A 167 3.81 12.25 -4.13
N SER A 168 3.80 13.33 -3.34
CA SER A 168 5.01 14.05 -2.97
C SER A 168 5.94 13.19 -2.13
N ALA A 169 5.38 12.33 -1.27
CA ALA A 169 6.13 11.38 -0.47
C ALA A 169 6.71 10.25 -1.33
N THR A 170 8.02 10.04 -1.18
CA THR A 170 8.74 8.92 -1.81
C THR A 170 9.34 8.02 -0.74
N ILE A 171 9.39 6.72 -1.00
CA ILE A 171 9.97 5.74 -0.08
C ILE A 171 11.31 5.23 -0.62
N GLY A 172 12.35 5.35 0.21
CA GLY A 172 13.70 4.93 -0.16
C GLY A 172 13.88 3.41 -0.19
N GLN A 173 14.86 2.94 -0.96
CA GLN A 173 15.31 1.56 -0.85
C GLN A 173 16.15 1.40 0.42
N ARG A 174 15.57 0.79 1.46
CA ARG A 174 16.19 0.67 2.78
C ARG A 174 16.17 -0.77 3.26
N VAL A 175 17.32 -1.26 3.71
CA VAL A 175 17.45 -2.59 4.34
C VAL A 175 16.60 -2.70 5.61
N ALA A 176 16.35 -1.57 6.29
CA ALA A 176 15.50 -1.50 7.48
C ALA A 176 14.14 -2.17 7.27
N PHE A 177 13.47 -1.94 6.13
CA PHE A 177 12.17 -2.57 5.86
C PHE A 177 12.24 -4.11 5.86
N ALA A 178 13.28 -4.67 5.24
CA ALA A 178 13.47 -6.13 5.19
C ALA A 178 13.88 -6.71 6.56
N ASN A 179 14.68 -5.98 7.34
CA ASN A 179 15.06 -6.40 8.68
C ASN A 179 13.86 -6.43 9.64
N MET A 180 13.01 -5.41 9.60
CA MET A 180 11.84 -5.36 10.48
C MET A 180 10.79 -6.40 10.11
N ALA A 181 10.59 -6.65 8.81
CA ALA A 181 9.65 -7.66 8.33
C ALA A 181 9.94 -9.07 8.89
N GLN A 182 11.21 -9.45 9.01
CA GLN A 182 11.63 -10.76 9.54
C GLN A 182 11.20 -11.01 11.00
N SER A 183 10.96 -9.95 11.77
CA SER A 183 10.56 -10.03 13.19
C SER A 183 9.14 -9.55 13.45
N GLY A 184 8.30 -9.44 12.41
CA GLY A 184 6.91 -8.99 12.58
C GLY A 184 6.79 -7.55 13.13
N ARG A 185 7.82 -6.73 12.89
CA ARG A 185 7.90 -5.34 13.36
C ARG A 185 7.84 -4.37 12.17
N LEU A 186 7.62 -3.10 12.48
CA LEU A 186 7.63 -1.97 11.56
C LEU A 186 8.83 -1.06 11.82
N VAL A 187 9.23 -0.26 10.84
CA VAL A 187 10.40 0.65 11.01
C VAL A 187 10.18 1.71 12.09
N ILE A 188 8.92 2.12 12.33
CA ILE A 188 8.59 3.05 13.42
C ILE A 188 8.91 2.47 14.80
N GLU A 189 8.80 1.15 14.97
CA GLU A 189 9.08 0.50 16.25
C GLU A 189 10.58 0.36 16.55
N ALA A 190 11.42 0.39 15.51
CA ALA A 190 12.86 0.27 15.66
C ALA A 190 13.52 1.61 16.04
N ASP A 191 13.20 2.65 15.29
CA ASP A 191 13.70 4.00 15.49
C ASP A 191 12.74 5.00 14.82
N HIS A 192 12.02 5.74 15.66
CA HIS A 192 11.04 6.74 15.27
C HIS A 192 11.68 7.92 14.50
N ASP A 193 12.97 8.18 14.74
CA ASP A 193 13.72 9.25 14.09
C ASP A 193 14.47 8.79 12.84
N SER A 194 14.44 7.48 12.55
CA SER A 194 15.05 6.94 11.35
C SER A 194 14.45 7.57 10.10
N MET A 195 15.27 7.71 9.06
CA MET A 195 14.80 8.20 7.78
C MET A 195 13.65 7.33 7.21
N ALA A 196 13.65 6.02 7.47
CA ALA A 196 12.56 5.14 7.06
C ALA A 196 11.24 5.48 7.76
N ALA A 197 11.27 5.72 9.08
CA ALA A 197 10.09 6.12 9.84
C ALA A 197 9.56 7.49 9.38
N ARG A 198 10.45 8.46 9.14
CA ARG A 198 10.08 9.79 8.64
C ARG A 198 9.43 9.74 7.25
N GLU A 199 9.96 8.92 6.34
CA GLU A 199 9.36 8.69 5.02
C GLU A 199 7.95 8.09 5.12
N ILE A 200 7.76 7.08 5.99
CA ILE A 200 6.44 6.47 6.23
C ILE A 200 5.46 7.46 6.86
N ALA A 201 5.90 8.27 7.83
CA ALA A 201 5.06 9.29 8.45
C ALA A 201 4.62 10.36 7.43
N ALA A 202 5.53 10.82 6.57
CA ALA A 202 5.21 11.75 5.49
C ALA A 202 4.22 11.14 4.50
N PHE A 203 4.44 9.89 4.09
CA PHE A 203 3.54 9.12 3.22
C PHE A 203 2.15 8.97 3.81
N ALA A 204 2.01 8.48 5.05
CA ALA A 204 0.72 8.32 5.71
C ALA A 204 0.00 9.65 5.93
N GLY A 205 0.75 10.71 6.25
CA GLY A 205 0.22 12.06 6.40
C GLY A 205 -0.35 12.61 5.08
N GLU A 206 0.30 12.33 3.95
CA GLU A 206 -0.21 12.70 2.62
C GLU A 206 -1.43 11.86 2.22
N VAL A 207 -1.38 10.54 2.41
CA VAL A 207 -2.52 9.65 2.14
C VAL A 207 -3.76 10.08 2.92
N ARG A 208 -3.61 10.47 4.19
CA ARG A 208 -4.72 10.97 5.01
C ARG A 208 -5.33 12.26 4.47
N ARG A 209 -4.56 13.16 3.87
CA ARG A 209 -5.08 14.41 3.28
C ARG A 209 -5.88 14.17 1.99
N LEU A 210 -5.72 13.01 1.37
CA LEU A 210 -6.47 12.59 0.18
C LEU A 210 -7.78 11.88 0.54
N ALA A 211 -7.98 11.57 1.83
CA ALA A 211 -9.24 11.03 2.32
C ALA A 211 -10.35 12.09 2.13
N PRO A 212 -11.50 11.72 1.55
CA PRO A 212 -12.67 12.59 1.52
C PRO A 212 -13.22 12.89 2.92
#